data_AF-A0A4R4KQ28-F1
#
_entry.id   AF-A0A4R4KQ28-F1
#
_cell.length_a   1.000
_cell.length_b   1.000
_cell.length_c   1.000
_cell.angle_alpha   90.00
_cell.angle_beta   90.00
_cell.angle_gamma   90.00
#
_symmetry.space_group_name_H-M   'P 1'
#
loop_
_entity.id
_entity.type
_entity.pdbx_description
1 polymer ?
#
loop_
_entity_poly.entity_id
_entity_poly.type
_entity_poly.pdbx_seq_one_letter_code
_entity_poly.pdbx_strand_id
1 'polypeptide(L)'
;MAVPHSLPQRIFLLAYNPDKGKVGLGANLGPLLRAAALADLYLGGHLTDERGRAAIDVRHPCRDPVLDALLNEIAGSKPHTWQSWIGHRQRATFRALRQQLNDGGWVHLQSDKILGLFPTTKVTMRDPRVRKELLGRVNTTLTRPIGSIDPADAALVAIIAAGDLTLVLDRKTQRANKQRIQELTKLSGPIGPALYKAIQAAAIGEA
;
A
#
# COMPACT_ATOMS: atom_id res chain seq x y z
N MET A 1 -7.14 -20.10 3.57
CA MET A 1 -5.81 -19.66 4.05
C MET A 1 -5.92 -18.19 4.43
N ALA A 2 -5.31 -17.76 5.54
CA ALA A 2 -5.41 -16.36 5.97
C ALA A 2 -4.47 -15.46 5.14
N VAL A 3 -4.96 -14.28 4.76
CA VAL A 3 -4.15 -13.18 4.23
C VAL A 3 -4.19 -12.03 5.23
N PRO A 4 -3.19 -11.14 5.28
CA PRO A 4 -3.24 -10.02 6.19
C PRO A 4 -4.43 -9.10 5.89
N HIS A 5 -5.06 -8.60 6.95
CA HIS A 5 -6.28 -7.82 6.82
C HIS A 5 -6.01 -6.42 6.22
N SER A 6 -4.93 -5.75 6.64
CA SER A 6 -4.65 -4.38 6.22
C SER A 6 -4.00 -4.29 4.83
N LEU A 7 -4.46 -3.34 4.02
CA LEU A 7 -3.93 -3.03 2.69
C LEU A 7 -2.42 -2.75 2.66
N PRO A 8 -1.80 -1.98 3.58
CA PRO A 8 -0.36 -1.77 3.52
C PRO A 8 0.40 -3.09 3.67
N GLN A 9 -0.06 -4.01 4.51
CA GLN A 9 0.55 -5.35 4.63
C GLN A 9 0.42 -6.13 3.32
N ARG A 10 -0.75 -6.11 2.68
CA ARG A 10 -0.97 -6.77 1.38
C ARG A 10 -0.06 -6.20 0.29
N ILE A 11 0.06 -4.88 0.19
CA ILE A 11 0.98 -4.20 -0.76
C ILE A 11 2.42 -4.61 -0.49
N PHE A 12 2.85 -4.62 0.77
CA PHE A 12 4.21 -5.02 1.13
C PHE A 12 4.51 -6.44 0.64
N LEU A 13 3.63 -7.40 0.94
CA LEU A 13 3.84 -8.79 0.53
C LEU A 13 3.84 -8.96 -0.99
N LEU A 14 2.99 -8.22 -1.70
CA LEU A 14 2.95 -8.24 -3.16
C LEU A 14 4.22 -7.66 -3.81
N ALA A 15 4.81 -6.63 -3.19
CA ALA A 15 5.99 -5.93 -3.68
C ALA A 15 7.30 -6.74 -3.54
N TYR A 16 7.32 -7.76 -2.68
CA TYR A 16 8.48 -8.64 -2.52
C TYR A 16 8.36 -9.88 -3.38
N ASN A 17 9.42 -10.20 -4.13
CA ASN A 17 9.53 -11.46 -4.86
C ASN A 17 10.26 -12.50 -3.99
N PRO A 18 9.61 -13.61 -3.59
CA PRO A 18 10.26 -14.67 -2.79
C PRO A 18 11.42 -15.35 -3.51
N ASP A 19 11.36 -15.50 -4.84
CA ASP A 19 12.38 -16.22 -5.63
C ASP A 19 13.67 -15.41 -5.80
N LYS A 20 13.57 -14.07 -5.69
CA LYS A 20 14.70 -13.16 -5.92
C LYS A 20 15.19 -12.47 -4.66
N GLY A 21 14.49 -12.60 -3.53
CA GLY A 21 14.84 -11.94 -2.26
C GLY A 21 14.97 -10.42 -2.34
N LYS A 22 14.42 -9.81 -3.40
CA LYS A 22 14.56 -8.38 -3.73
C LYS A 22 13.19 -7.74 -3.87
N VAL A 23 13.08 -6.49 -3.43
CA VAL A 23 12.04 -5.56 -3.85
C VAL A 23 12.17 -5.38 -5.36
N GLY A 24 11.06 -5.27 -6.10
CA GLY A 24 11.12 -4.86 -7.50
C GLY A 24 11.92 -3.56 -7.63
N LEU A 25 13.07 -3.60 -8.31
CA LEU A 25 13.90 -2.42 -8.58
C LEU A 25 13.01 -1.36 -9.25
N GLY A 26 12.70 -0.27 -8.54
CA GLY A 26 11.88 0.83 -9.04
C GLY A 26 10.55 1.09 -8.30
N ALA A 27 10.16 0.26 -7.34
CA ALA A 27 8.94 0.52 -6.58
C ALA A 27 9.15 1.65 -5.55
N ASN A 28 8.43 2.76 -5.72
CA ASN A 28 8.20 3.79 -4.70
C ASN A 28 7.33 3.23 -3.57
N LEU A 29 7.89 2.26 -2.83
CA LEU A 29 7.15 1.46 -1.86
C LEU A 29 6.68 2.29 -0.66
N GLY A 30 7.46 3.29 -0.23
CA GLY A 30 7.05 4.23 0.82
C GLY A 30 5.71 4.92 0.54
N PRO A 31 5.57 5.66 -0.59
CA PRO A 31 4.29 6.24 -1.01
C PRO A 31 3.16 5.22 -1.13
N LEU A 32 3.42 4.03 -1.69
CA LEU A 32 2.40 2.99 -1.86
C LEU A 32 1.86 2.48 -0.52
N LEU A 33 2.74 2.20 0.43
CA LEU A 33 2.34 1.76 1.77
C LEU A 33 1.58 2.85 2.51
N ARG A 34 2.00 4.10 2.36
CA ARG A 34 1.33 5.24 2.98
C ARG A 34 -0.07 5.45 2.39
N ALA A 35 -0.21 5.36 1.07
CA ALA A 35 -1.50 5.41 0.39
C ALA A 35 -2.42 4.25 0.80
N ALA A 36 -1.87 3.04 0.95
CA ALA A 36 -2.62 1.88 1.41
C ALA A 36 -3.11 2.02 2.85
N ALA A 37 -2.29 2.58 3.74
CA ALA A 37 -2.69 2.88 5.12
C ALA A 37 -3.82 3.92 5.18
N LEU A 38 -3.72 4.98 4.36
CA LEU A 38 -4.78 5.99 4.24
C LEU A 38 -6.07 5.42 3.63
N ALA A 39 -5.94 4.50 2.66
CA ALA A 39 -7.08 3.80 2.07
C ALA A 39 -7.81 2.93 3.08
N ASP A 40 -7.09 2.17 3.90
CA ASP A 40 -7.69 1.36 4.97
C ASP A 40 -8.43 2.23 5.98
N LEU A 41 -7.84 3.35 6.40
CA LEU A 41 -8.49 4.26 7.33
C LEU A 41 -9.74 4.91 6.73
N TYR A 42 -9.71 5.27 5.45
CA TYR A 42 -10.86 5.81 4.73
C TYR A 42 -11.98 4.77 4.57
N LEU A 43 -11.65 3.56 4.09
CA LEU A 43 -12.60 2.47 3.92
C LEU A 43 -13.16 1.95 5.25
N GLY A 44 -12.37 2.05 6.32
CA GLY A 44 -12.78 1.73 7.68
C GLY A 44 -13.62 2.82 8.36
N GLY A 45 -13.88 3.95 7.70
CA GLY A 45 -14.70 5.05 8.26
C GLY A 45 -13.99 5.94 9.28
N HIS A 46 -12.67 5.80 9.45
CA HIS A 46 -11.88 6.67 10.32
C HIS A 46 -11.61 8.04 9.69
N LEU A 47 -11.51 8.08 8.36
CA LEU A 47 -11.23 9.28 7.59
C LEU A 47 -12.32 9.57 6.58
N THR A 48 -12.58 10.85 6.37
CA THR A 48 -13.42 11.37 5.29
C THR A 48 -12.63 12.34 4.41
N ASP A 49 -13.16 12.61 3.21
CA ASP A 49 -12.63 13.64 2.32
C ASP A 49 -13.35 14.97 2.56
N GLU A 50 -12.62 15.96 3.06
CA GLU A 50 -13.08 17.34 3.17
C GLU A 50 -12.40 18.21 2.12
N ARG A 51 -13.06 18.36 0.96
CA ARG A 51 -12.58 19.21 -0.14
C ARG A 51 -11.16 18.83 -0.58
N GLY A 52 -10.88 17.52 -0.73
CA GLY A 52 -9.57 17.00 -1.14
C GLY A 52 -8.54 16.86 0.00
N ARG A 53 -8.98 17.01 1.26
CA ARG A 53 -8.15 16.84 2.46
C ARG A 53 -8.62 15.66 3.28
N ALA A 54 -7.69 14.92 3.85
CA ALA A 54 -8.03 13.87 4.80
C ALA A 54 -8.38 14.51 6.14
N ALA A 55 -9.60 14.25 6.61
CA ALA A 55 -10.10 14.68 7.91
C ALA A 55 -10.56 13.47 8.72
N ILE A 56 -10.51 13.57 10.05
CA ILE A 56 -11.02 12.52 10.94
C ILE A 56 -12.54 12.63 10.97
N ASP A 57 -13.21 11.51 10.68
CA ASP A 57 -14.66 11.41 10.78
C ASP A 57 -15.04 10.84 12.17
N VAL A 58 -14.90 9.52 12.35
CA VAL A 58 -15.18 8.85 13.62
C VAL A 58 -13.92 8.27 14.25
N ARG A 59 -13.67 8.65 15.50
CA ARG A 59 -12.55 8.11 16.29
C ARG A 59 -13.01 6.88 17.06
N HIS A 60 -12.90 5.71 16.43
CA HIS A 60 -13.01 4.42 17.13
C HIS A 60 -11.64 3.73 17.20
N PRO A 61 -11.47 2.74 18.10
CA PRO A 61 -10.18 2.04 18.24
C PRO A 61 -9.75 1.40 16.92
N CYS A 62 -8.56 1.75 16.45
CA CYS A 62 -7.93 1.08 15.33
C CYS A 62 -7.04 -0.04 15.88
N ARG A 63 -7.35 -1.30 15.54
CA ARG A 63 -6.61 -2.47 16.07
C ARG A 63 -5.29 -2.72 15.37
N ASP A 64 -4.98 -1.98 14.31
CA ASP A 64 -3.70 -2.05 13.60
C ASP A 64 -2.79 -0.91 14.10
N PRO A 65 -1.67 -1.20 14.78
CA PRO A 65 -0.77 -0.18 15.33
C PRO A 65 -0.21 0.81 14.31
N VAL A 66 0.00 0.39 13.06
CA VAL A 66 0.52 1.28 12.01
C VAL A 66 -0.56 2.26 11.56
N LEU A 67 -1.79 1.79 11.41
CA LEU A 67 -2.93 2.64 11.08
C LEU A 67 -3.29 3.56 12.24
N ASP A 68 -3.26 3.07 13.48
CA ASP A 68 -3.53 3.86 14.68
C ASP A 68 -2.50 4.99 14.87
N ALA A 69 -1.22 4.70 14.68
CA ALA A 69 -0.17 5.72 14.71
C ALA A 69 -0.38 6.80 13.64
N LEU A 70 -0.80 6.42 12.44
CA LEU A 70 -1.15 7.37 11.37
C LEU A 70 -2.38 8.20 11.74
N LEU A 71 -3.42 7.58 12.29
CA LEU A 71 -4.62 8.29 12.72
C LEU A 71 -4.31 9.30 13.83
N ASN A 72 -3.44 8.95 14.78
CA ASN A 72 -2.94 9.86 15.81
C ASN A 72 -2.10 11.00 15.23
N GLU A 73 -1.28 10.73 14.21
CA GLU A 73 -0.52 11.76 13.51
C GLU A 73 -1.44 12.77 12.80
N ILE A 74 -2.51 12.28 12.15
CA ILE A 74 -3.51 13.13 11.51
C ILE A 74 -4.25 13.97 12.55
N ALA A 75 -4.63 13.38 13.69
CA ALA A 75 -5.34 14.06 14.77
C ALA A 75 -4.53 15.22 15.39
N GLY A 76 -3.21 15.07 15.46
CA GLY A 76 -2.30 16.07 16.02
C GLY A 76 -1.81 17.12 15.02
N SER A 77 -2.31 17.11 13.78
CA SER A 77 -1.84 17.98 12.71
C SER A 77 -2.95 18.90 12.17
N LYS A 78 -2.55 19.95 11.46
CA LYS A 78 -3.47 20.78 10.68
C LYS A 78 -4.03 19.99 9.48
N PRO A 79 -5.16 20.39 8.88
CA PRO A 79 -5.69 19.71 7.70
C PRO A 79 -4.71 19.73 6.52
N HIS A 80 -4.45 18.55 5.95
CA HIS A 80 -3.55 18.37 4.80
C HIS A 80 -4.25 17.60 3.66
N THR A 81 -3.79 17.85 2.43
CA THR A 81 -4.26 17.08 1.26
C THR A 81 -3.83 15.62 1.36
N TRP A 82 -4.58 14.73 0.74
CA TRP A 82 -4.20 13.31 0.64
C TRP A 82 -2.79 13.12 0.06
N GLN A 83 -2.46 13.88 -0.98
CA GLN A 83 -1.12 13.85 -1.60
C GLN A 83 -0.03 14.23 -0.59
N SER A 84 -0.25 15.25 0.24
CA SER A 84 0.70 15.66 1.28
C SER A 84 0.88 14.56 2.32
N TRP A 85 -0.20 13.90 2.76
CA TRP A 85 -0.13 12.78 3.70
C TRP A 85 0.59 11.55 3.14
N ILE A 86 0.39 11.25 1.86
CA ILE A 86 1.12 10.18 1.15
C ILE A 86 2.60 10.51 1.06
N GLY A 87 2.94 11.78 0.81
CA GLY A 87 4.32 12.31 0.82
C GLY A 87 5.02 12.22 2.18
N HIS A 88 4.25 12.30 3.27
CA HIS A 88 4.80 12.51 4.60
C HIS A 88 5.29 11.22 5.28
N ARG A 89 6.47 11.28 5.91
CA ARG A 89 7.06 10.23 6.78
C ARG A 89 6.96 8.79 6.24
N GLN A 90 7.11 8.64 4.93
CA GLN A 90 7.05 7.35 4.23
C GLN A 90 8.04 6.31 4.77
N ARG A 91 9.27 6.75 5.11
CA ARG A 91 10.31 5.89 5.69
C ARG A 91 9.92 5.34 7.07
N ALA A 92 9.26 6.14 7.89
CA ALA A 92 8.81 5.70 9.22
C ALA A 92 7.69 4.65 9.08
N THR A 93 6.72 4.91 8.19
CA THR A 93 5.64 3.96 7.86
C THR A 93 6.20 2.63 7.36
N PHE A 94 7.16 2.68 6.43
CA PHE A 94 7.82 1.48 5.92
C PHE A 94 8.49 0.66 7.04
N ARG A 95 9.24 1.31 7.95
CA ARG A 95 9.90 0.62 9.07
C ARG A 95 8.90 0.00 10.04
N ALA A 96 7.87 0.75 10.42
CA ALA A 96 6.84 0.27 11.35
C ALA A 96 6.08 -0.93 10.78
N LEU A 97 5.68 -0.86 9.51
CA LEU A 97 4.99 -1.96 8.82
C LEU A 97 5.86 -3.20 8.71
N ARG A 98 7.13 -3.01 8.37
CA ARG A 98 8.09 -4.11 8.27
C ARG A 98 8.23 -4.85 9.60
N GLN A 99 8.32 -4.11 10.71
CA GLN A 99 8.37 -4.67 12.05
C GLN A 99 7.06 -5.41 12.39
N GLN A 100 5.92 -4.78 12.12
CA GLN A 100 4.60 -5.40 12.33
C GLN A 100 4.43 -6.71 11.56
N LEU A 101 4.89 -6.78 10.30
CA LEU A 101 4.84 -8.00 9.49
C LEU A 101 5.75 -9.11 10.03
N ASN A 102 6.86 -8.75 10.67
CA ASN A 102 7.74 -9.70 11.34
C ASN A 102 7.08 -10.28 12.59
N ASP A 103 6.51 -9.39 13.41
CA ASP A 103 5.91 -9.73 14.69
C ASP A 103 4.60 -10.52 14.49
N GLY A 104 3.83 -10.16 13.46
CA GLY A 104 2.65 -10.89 13.00
C GLY A 104 2.96 -12.19 12.23
N GLY A 105 4.24 -12.53 12.04
CA GLY A 105 4.66 -13.82 11.47
C GLY A 105 4.51 -13.95 9.95
N TRP A 106 4.31 -12.87 9.22
CA TRP A 106 4.20 -12.88 7.76
C TRP A 106 5.57 -12.93 7.07
N VAL A 107 6.55 -12.25 7.66
CA VAL A 107 7.93 -12.21 7.17
C VAL A 107 8.91 -12.55 8.28
N HIS A 108 10.14 -12.83 7.90
CA HIS A 108 11.28 -12.91 8.80
C HIS A 108 12.31 -11.85 8.39
N LEU A 109 12.76 -11.08 9.36
CA LEU A 109 13.78 -10.06 9.18
C LEU A 109 15.12 -10.61 9.65
N GLN A 110 16.09 -10.62 8.75
CA GLN A 110 17.46 -11.03 9.05
C GLN A 110 18.40 -9.86 8.84
N SER A 111 19.24 -9.57 9.82
CA SER A 111 20.37 -8.67 9.63
C SER A 111 21.33 -9.28 8.62
N ASP A 112 21.72 -8.49 7.65
CA ASP A 112 22.59 -8.89 6.55
C ASP A 112 23.59 -7.75 6.28
N LYS A 113 24.61 -7.96 5.45
CA LYS A 113 25.59 -6.93 5.11
C LYS A 113 25.89 -6.91 3.63
N ILE A 114 25.80 -5.73 3.02
CA ILE A 114 26.26 -5.52 1.64
C ILE A 114 27.78 -5.37 1.68
N LEU A 115 28.50 -6.22 0.94
CA LEU A 115 29.96 -6.30 0.90
C LEU A 115 30.62 -6.44 2.29
N GLY A 116 29.90 -6.97 3.28
CA GLY A 116 30.39 -7.13 4.67
C GLY A 116 30.48 -5.84 5.49
N LEU A 117 30.18 -4.68 4.90
CA LEU A 117 30.42 -3.36 5.51
C LEU A 117 29.13 -2.61 5.84
N PHE A 118 28.15 -2.62 4.94
CA PHE A 118 26.93 -1.84 5.12
C PHE A 118 25.80 -2.71 5.66
N PRO A 119 25.30 -2.45 6.88
CA PRO A 119 24.20 -3.21 7.43
C PRO A 119 22.98 -3.04 6.52
N THR A 120 22.43 -4.16 6.11
CA THR A 120 21.14 -4.24 5.44
C THR A 120 20.26 -5.20 6.22
N THR A 121 19.02 -5.31 5.80
CA THR A 121 18.12 -6.24 6.42
C THR A 121 17.39 -6.97 5.32
N LYS A 122 17.60 -8.28 5.26
CA LYS A 122 16.93 -9.18 4.35
C LYS A 122 15.51 -9.45 4.85
N VAL A 123 14.56 -9.46 3.93
CA VAL A 123 13.17 -9.83 4.21
C VAL A 123 12.90 -11.15 3.50
N THR A 124 12.49 -12.17 4.26
CA THR A 124 12.04 -13.45 3.70
C THR A 124 10.58 -13.67 4.06
N MET A 125 9.78 -14.12 3.08
CA MET A 125 8.37 -14.45 3.33
C MET A 125 8.29 -15.80 4.03
N ARG A 126 7.48 -15.92 5.08
CA ARG A 126 7.34 -17.20 5.79
C ARG A 126 6.49 -18.21 5.03
N ASP A 127 5.47 -17.73 4.32
CA ASP A 127 4.62 -18.57 3.47
C ASP A 127 4.42 -17.92 2.08
N PRO A 128 5.10 -18.41 1.02
CA PRO A 128 4.94 -17.91 -0.35
C PRO A 128 3.51 -18.01 -0.88
N ARG A 129 2.67 -18.92 -0.34
CA ARG A 129 1.29 -19.10 -0.79
C ARG A 129 0.43 -17.88 -0.48
N VAL A 130 0.77 -17.06 0.53
CA VAL A 130 0.07 -15.81 0.85
C VAL A 130 0.16 -14.84 -0.32
N ARG A 131 1.35 -14.71 -0.89
CA ARG A 131 1.55 -13.84 -2.06
C ARG A 131 0.78 -14.36 -3.27
N LYS A 132 0.79 -15.68 -3.49
CA LYS A 132 0.05 -16.31 -4.59
C LYS A 132 -1.45 -16.06 -4.47
N GLU A 133 -2.00 -16.17 -3.26
CA GLU A 133 -3.40 -15.86 -2.96
C GLU A 133 -3.72 -14.39 -3.25
N LEU A 134 -2.87 -13.45 -2.79
CA LEU A 134 -3.04 -12.02 -3.07
C LEU A 134 -2.98 -11.70 -4.57
N LEU A 135 -2.08 -12.34 -5.32
CA LEU A 135 -2.04 -12.22 -6.79
C LEU A 135 -3.32 -12.76 -7.43
N GLY A 136 -3.83 -13.89 -6.93
CA GLY A 136 -5.12 -14.43 -7.34
C GLY A 136 -6.24 -13.41 -7.17
N ARG A 137 -6.34 -12.78 -6.00
CA ARG A 137 -7.34 -11.73 -5.72
C ARG A 137 -7.21 -10.55 -6.65
N VAL A 138 -6.00 -10.02 -6.87
CA VAL A 138 -5.76 -8.92 -7.82
C VAL A 138 -6.27 -9.27 -9.22
N ASN A 139 -5.95 -10.47 -9.71
CA ASN A 139 -6.39 -10.92 -11.04
C ASN A 139 -7.92 -11.11 -11.11
N THR A 140 -8.51 -11.69 -10.08
CA THR A 140 -9.96 -11.89 -9.98
C THR A 140 -10.71 -10.55 -9.93
N THR A 141 -10.19 -9.53 -9.24
CA THR A 141 -10.81 -8.21 -9.16
C THR A 141 -10.87 -7.50 -10.52
N LEU A 142 -9.89 -7.76 -11.40
CA LEU A 142 -9.90 -7.22 -12.76
C LEU A 142 -11.04 -7.80 -13.61
N THR A 143 -11.52 -9.02 -13.33
CA THR A 143 -12.52 -9.70 -14.16
C THR A 143 -13.92 -9.76 -13.55
N ARG A 144 -14.06 -9.64 -12.22
CA ARG A 144 -15.37 -9.72 -11.55
C ARG A 144 -16.28 -8.52 -11.82
N PRO A 145 -17.61 -8.66 -11.75
CA PRO A 145 -18.53 -7.50 -11.81
C PRO A 145 -18.28 -6.50 -10.68
N ILE A 146 -18.35 -5.19 -10.98
CA ILE A 146 -18.06 -4.08 -10.04
C ILE A 146 -18.80 -4.23 -8.70
N GLY A 147 -20.11 -4.48 -8.74
CA GLY A 147 -20.94 -4.56 -7.54
C GLY A 147 -20.66 -5.77 -6.64
N SER A 148 -19.77 -6.68 -7.04
CA SER A 148 -19.39 -7.87 -6.27
C SER A 148 -17.98 -7.80 -5.67
N ILE A 149 -17.32 -6.65 -5.82
CA ILE A 149 -15.92 -6.46 -5.42
C ILE A 149 -15.84 -5.85 -4.04
N ASP A 150 -14.98 -6.43 -3.21
CA ASP A 150 -14.60 -5.85 -1.94
C ASP A 150 -13.91 -4.49 -2.17
N PRO A 151 -14.35 -3.38 -1.54
CA PRO A 151 -13.70 -2.09 -1.64
C PRO A 151 -12.21 -2.12 -1.34
N ALA A 152 -11.76 -2.98 -0.42
CA ALA A 152 -10.34 -3.15 -0.12
C ALA A 152 -9.58 -3.74 -1.33
N ASP A 153 -10.14 -4.74 -2.01
CA ASP A 153 -9.50 -5.32 -3.20
C ASP A 153 -9.52 -4.35 -4.38
N ALA A 154 -10.55 -3.51 -4.52
CA ALA A 154 -10.56 -2.42 -5.50
C ALA A 154 -9.46 -1.38 -5.21
N ALA A 155 -9.32 -0.96 -3.95
CA ALA A 155 -8.26 -0.05 -3.52
C ALA A 155 -6.86 -0.66 -3.72
N LEU A 156 -6.70 -1.95 -3.45
CA LEU A 156 -5.44 -2.67 -3.68
C LEU A 156 -5.02 -2.58 -5.15
N VAL A 157 -5.93 -2.90 -6.09
CA VAL A 157 -5.68 -2.82 -7.53
C VAL A 157 -5.37 -1.38 -7.97
N ALA A 158 -6.15 -0.40 -7.48
CA ALA A 158 -5.96 1.01 -7.81
C ALA A 158 -4.57 1.52 -7.38
N ILE A 159 -4.13 1.15 -6.17
CA ILE A 159 -2.82 1.52 -5.62
C ILE A 159 -1.69 0.84 -6.40
N ILE A 160 -1.81 -0.46 -6.70
CA ILE A 160 -0.83 -1.21 -7.50
C ILE A 160 -0.62 -0.56 -8.87
N ALA A 161 -1.73 -0.21 -9.55
CA ALA A 161 -1.68 0.41 -10.86
C ALA A 161 -1.11 1.84 -10.81
N ALA A 162 -1.54 2.66 -9.85
CA ALA A 162 -1.02 4.02 -9.66
C ALA A 162 0.47 4.04 -9.29
N GLY A 163 0.95 3.00 -8.61
CA GLY A 163 2.35 2.81 -8.19
C GLY A 163 3.30 2.23 -9.22
N ASP A 164 2.81 1.86 -10.41
CA ASP A 164 3.54 1.05 -11.39
C ASP A 164 4.23 -0.18 -10.77
N LEU A 165 3.53 -0.91 -9.89
CA LEU A 165 4.07 -2.13 -9.27
C LEU A 165 4.02 -3.30 -10.28
N THR A 166 4.91 -3.23 -11.27
CA THR A 166 4.98 -4.13 -12.44
C THR A 166 5.22 -5.60 -12.12
N LEU A 167 5.78 -5.89 -10.93
CA LEU A 167 5.93 -7.26 -10.43
C LEU A 167 4.57 -7.96 -10.19
N VAL A 168 3.53 -7.17 -9.98
CA VAL A 168 2.18 -7.64 -9.67
C VAL A 168 1.27 -7.47 -10.87
N LEU A 169 1.31 -6.29 -11.49
CA LEU A 169 0.48 -5.95 -12.63
C LEU A 169 1.35 -5.35 -13.73
N ASP A 170 1.72 -6.17 -14.71
CA ASP A 170 2.60 -5.73 -15.79
C ASP A 170 1.93 -4.65 -16.67
N ARG A 171 2.74 -3.90 -17.40
CA ARG A 171 2.26 -2.78 -18.23
C ARG A 171 1.29 -3.21 -19.33
N LYS A 172 1.41 -4.43 -19.87
CA LYS A 172 0.52 -4.94 -20.92
C LYS A 172 -0.88 -5.18 -20.34
N THR A 173 -0.94 -5.80 -19.16
CA THR A 173 -2.15 -6.09 -18.41
C THR A 173 -2.80 -4.80 -17.92
N GLN A 174 -2.02 -3.83 -17.42
CA GLN A 174 -2.54 -2.50 -17.08
C GLN A 174 -3.20 -1.81 -18.28
N ARG A 175 -2.55 -1.84 -19.45
CA ARG A 175 -3.10 -1.23 -20.68
C ARG A 175 -4.37 -1.93 -21.15
N ALA A 176 -4.38 -3.26 -21.14
CA ALA A 176 -5.55 -4.05 -21.52
C ALA A 176 -6.75 -3.81 -20.59
N ASN A 177 -6.48 -3.52 -19.31
CA ASN A 177 -7.51 -3.30 -18.29
C ASN A 177 -7.64 -1.82 -17.89
N LYS A 178 -7.27 -0.87 -18.76
CA LYS A 178 -7.22 0.56 -18.40
C LYS A 178 -8.56 1.10 -17.89
N GLN A 179 -9.64 0.86 -18.63
CA GLN A 179 -10.99 1.31 -18.24
C GLN A 179 -11.40 0.68 -16.91
N ARG A 180 -11.12 -0.61 -16.77
CA ARG A 180 -11.41 -1.38 -15.57
C ARG A 180 -10.70 -0.83 -14.32
N ILE A 181 -9.41 -0.53 -14.44
CA ILE A 181 -8.61 0.07 -13.37
C ILE A 181 -9.15 1.45 -13.01
N GLN A 182 -9.63 2.23 -13.98
CA GLN A 182 -10.26 3.53 -13.70
C GLN A 182 -11.56 3.39 -12.90
N GLU A 183 -12.39 2.39 -13.20
CA GLU A 183 -13.60 2.08 -12.40
C GLU A 183 -13.23 1.70 -10.96
N LEU A 184 -12.28 0.78 -10.78
CA LEU A 184 -11.80 0.36 -9.46
C LEU A 184 -11.19 1.52 -8.68
N THR A 185 -10.48 2.42 -9.37
CA THR A 185 -9.92 3.63 -8.78
C THR A 185 -11.01 4.54 -8.23
N LYS A 186 -12.15 4.68 -8.91
CA LYS A 186 -13.29 5.46 -8.41
C LYS A 186 -13.88 4.87 -7.13
N LEU A 187 -13.87 3.55 -6.98
CA LEU A 187 -14.32 2.86 -5.75
C LEU A 187 -13.35 3.06 -4.57
N SER A 188 -12.07 3.28 -4.85
CA SER A 188 -11.04 3.47 -3.81
C SER A 188 -11.07 4.85 -3.14
N GLY A 189 -12.02 5.72 -3.52
CA GLY A 189 -12.13 7.08 -3.01
C GLY A 189 -10.98 7.99 -3.47
N PRO A 190 -10.49 8.90 -2.60
CA PRO A 190 -9.52 9.93 -2.99
C PRO A 190 -8.09 9.41 -3.24
N ILE A 191 -7.81 8.14 -2.92
CA ILE A 191 -6.45 7.60 -2.80
C ILE A 191 -5.74 7.48 -4.15
N GLY A 192 -6.39 6.92 -5.17
CA GLY A 192 -5.73 6.68 -6.46
C GLY A 192 -5.17 7.96 -7.12
N PRO A 193 -5.99 9.00 -7.32
CA PRO A 193 -5.50 10.28 -7.85
C PRO A 193 -4.46 10.97 -6.95
N ALA A 194 -4.62 10.88 -5.62
CA ALA A 194 -3.67 11.47 -4.68
C ALA A 194 -2.30 10.78 -4.72
N LEU A 195 -2.27 9.45 -4.83
CA LEU A 195 -1.05 8.64 -4.95
C LEU A 195 -0.31 8.96 -6.25
N TYR A 196 -1.02 9.06 -7.37
CA TYR A 196 -0.40 9.45 -8.65
C TYR A 196 0.31 10.81 -8.53
N LYS A 197 -0.36 11.81 -7.94
CA LYS A 197 0.24 13.14 -7.70
C LYS A 197 1.43 13.08 -6.73
N ALA A 198 1.37 12.24 -5.70
CA ALA A 198 2.47 12.09 -4.74
C ALA A 198 3.72 11.47 -5.38
N ILE A 199 3.56 10.46 -6.25
CA ILE A 199 4.66 9.85 -6.99
C ILE A 199 5.28 10.85 -7.97
N GLN A 200 4.47 11.61 -8.70
CA GLN A 200 4.98 12.67 -9.59
C GLN A 200 5.76 13.74 -8.83
N ALA A 201 5.25 14.21 -7.69
CA ALA A 201 5.94 15.20 -6.87
C ALA A 201 7.28 14.68 -6.32
N ALA A 202 7.35 13.40 -5.93
CA ALA A 202 8.58 12.77 -5.48
C ALA A 202 9.63 12.68 -6.60
N ALA A 203 9.21 12.32 -7.83
CA ALA A 203 10.10 12.26 -8.98
C ALA A 203 10.69 13.62 -9.38
N ILE A 204 9.97 14.71 -9.12
CA ILE A 204 10.43 16.09 -9.40
C ILE A 204 11.39 16.59 -8.32
N GLY A 205 11.22 16.19 -7.06
CA GLY A 205 12.07 16.61 -5.94
C GLY A 205 13.41 15.86 -5.81
N GLU A 206 13.58 14.76 -6.56
CA GLU A 206 14.84 13.99 -6.64
C GLU A 206 15.71 14.39 -7.85
N ALA A 207 15.25 15.33 -8.70
CA ALA A 207 15.96 15.88 -9.86
C ALA A 207 16.61 17.24 -9.53
#